data_AF-S2JE27-F1
#
_entry.id   AF-S2JE27-F1
#
_cell.length_a   1.000
_cell.length_b   1.000
_cell.length_c   1.000
_cell.angle_alpha   90.00
_cell.angle_beta   90.00
_cell.angle_gamma   90.00
#
_symmetry.space_group_name_H-M   'P 1'
#
loop_
_entity.id
_entity.type
_entity.pdbx_description
1 polymer ?
#
loop_
_entity_poly.entity_id
_entity_poly.type
_entity_poly.pdbx_seq_one_letter_code
_entity_poly.pdbx_strand_id
1 'polypeptide(L)'
;MTVAPTAYYDQENGGKIPIFTPTWDEFKDFKAFVESIEEYGKESGIVKIIPPKEWKNQLPKIQQHQINNIKVTKPITQHIIGGRGVFTQTNIEDRKEYTLQQWYEICQKDQHRPLLRNNHQHSQETSNLTVDQYKEIERNYWRNITFNQPMYGADLLGTLFNSSITSWNPNTLDNTLNKLNQTLPGVNSPYLYFGMWKATFAWHVEDMDLYSINYIHFGAPKQWYVVQPCHQKRFETFMQSTFFNQYKSCHEFLRHKTFIVSPTVLENNNIPIQRCVQQAGEFIITYPFGYHSGYNLDFNCAESVNFAMDSWLEIGRKAKPCTCIDDSVVIDVNSLFDGVLNSTVDHSTTTTTTTTTAKNKRKFDEITRQENACVLCSNPTLQQHQEPLLATSDNSHHKHIHKVCAESVDETYIVKNIVHGIDAIPASRWKLVCVYCKKKEGACMQCCYGRCWKAFHATCAIKHDATLKRIHSDASNSHSLYDGYCPQHDPKRIDEKKKLKEAQMREMAKKFQVGLEVLMKWRGGGMYTGTVSECLPDQKMCRVLLTDGSVRKVSWRDIV
;
A
#
# COMPACT_ATOMS: atom_id res chain seq x y z
N MET A 1 -31.08 16.25 11.72
CA MET A 1 -30.27 16.99 12.71
C MET A 1 -28.92 17.30 12.07
N THR A 2 -28.33 18.48 12.28
CA THR A 2 -26.98 18.82 11.75
C THR A 2 -26.09 19.20 12.91
N VAL A 3 -25.06 18.39 13.18
CA VAL A 3 -24.11 18.62 14.28
C VAL A 3 -22.80 19.11 13.69
N ALA A 4 -22.32 20.26 14.15
CA ALA A 4 -21.03 20.82 13.76
C ALA A 4 -19.91 20.34 14.71
N PRO A 5 -18.66 20.22 14.23
CA PRO A 5 -17.53 19.90 15.08
C PRO A 5 -17.28 21.02 16.08
N THR A 6 -16.98 20.65 17.32
CA THR A 6 -16.67 21.59 18.40
C THR A 6 -15.24 22.13 18.28
N ALA A 7 -14.33 21.33 17.74
CA ALA A 7 -12.95 21.71 17.46
C ALA A 7 -12.35 20.85 16.35
N TYR A 8 -11.15 21.20 15.90
CA TYR A 8 -10.31 20.32 15.09
C TYR A 8 -9.03 19.99 15.86
N TYR A 9 -8.59 18.74 15.81
CA TYR A 9 -7.36 18.33 16.50
C TYR A 9 -6.14 19.05 15.91
N ASP A 10 -5.33 19.68 16.76
CA ASP A 10 -4.12 20.43 16.37
C ASP A 10 -4.39 21.51 15.29
N GLN A 11 -5.54 22.19 15.39
CA GLN A 11 -6.01 23.17 14.40
C GLN A 11 -4.99 24.30 14.15
N GLU A 12 -4.31 24.76 15.21
CA GLU A 12 -3.29 25.81 15.14
C GLU A 12 -2.11 25.43 14.22
N ASN A 13 -1.84 24.13 14.06
CA ASN A 13 -0.82 23.59 13.18
C ASN A 13 -1.39 22.99 11.89
N GLY A 14 -2.63 23.35 11.53
CA GLY A 14 -3.28 22.94 10.28
C GLY A 14 -3.95 21.56 10.33
N GLY A 15 -4.19 21.02 11.53
CA GLY A 15 -4.92 19.78 11.72
C GLY A 15 -6.41 19.90 11.36
N LYS A 16 -6.94 18.86 10.72
CA LYS A 16 -8.28 18.84 10.10
C LYS A 16 -9.19 17.70 10.59
N ILE A 17 -8.78 16.94 11.60
CA ILE A 17 -9.62 15.88 12.16
C ILE A 17 -10.67 16.53 13.06
N PRO A 18 -11.97 16.41 12.75
CA PRO A 18 -13.03 17.02 13.54
C PRO A 18 -13.19 16.31 14.88
N ILE A 19 -13.44 17.09 15.92
CA ILE A 19 -13.74 16.64 17.27
C ILE A 19 -15.17 17.07 17.61
N PHE A 20 -16.00 16.09 17.98
CA PHE A 20 -17.37 16.30 18.41
C PHE A 20 -17.51 16.07 19.92
N THR A 21 -18.12 17.02 20.62
CA THR A 21 -18.59 16.87 22.01
C THR A 21 -20.12 17.00 22.05
N PRO A 22 -20.87 15.94 21.66
CA PRO A 22 -22.31 16.00 21.59
C PRO A 22 -22.98 16.13 22.96
N THR A 23 -24.13 16.78 23.01
CA THR A 23 -25.02 16.71 24.18
C THR A 23 -25.67 15.33 24.28
N TRP A 24 -26.25 14.98 25.43
CA TRP A 24 -26.95 13.70 25.61
C TRP A 24 -28.07 13.48 24.60
N ASP A 25 -28.82 14.54 24.24
CA ASP A 25 -29.92 14.43 23.28
C ASP A 25 -29.44 14.16 21.86
N GLU A 26 -28.27 14.66 21.49
CA GLU A 26 -27.62 14.39 20.21
C GLU A 26 -27.01 12.98 20.19
N PHE A 27 -26.49 12.54 21.34
CA PHE A 27 -25.72 11.31 21.46
C PHE A 27 -26.59 10.07 21.62
N LYS A 28 -27.77 10.14 22.23
CA LYS A 28 -28.57 8.94 22.57
C LYS A 28 -28.95 8.06 21.36
N ASP A 29 -29.10 8.66 20.18
CA ASP A 29 -29.37 7.97 18.91
C ASP A 29 -28.09 7.90 18.06
N PHE A 30 -27.48 6.72 18.01
CA PHE A 30 -26.25 6.50 17.26
C PHE A 30 -26.42 6.76 15.76
N LYS A 31 -27.48 6.24 15.14
CA LYS A 31 -27.69 6.33 13.70
C LYS A 31 -27.89 7.78 13.28
N ALA A 32 -28.82 8.48 13.95
CA ALA A 32 -29.10 9.88 13.66
C ALA A 32 -27.88 10.78 13.88
N PHE A 33 -27.07 10.50 14.91
CA PHE A 33 -25.84 11.23 15.16
C PHE A 33 -24.80 11.02 14.05
N VAL A 34 -24.51 9.77 13.68
CA VAL A 34 -23.52 9.45 12.64
C VAL A 34 -23.93 10.03 11.28
N GLU A 35 -25.23 9.98 10.93
CA GLU A 35 -25.76 10.63 9.73
C GLU A 35 -25.54 12.16 9.77
N SER A 36 -25.75 12.79 10.92
CA SER A 36 -25.63 14.24 11.06
C SER A 36 -24.20 14.79 10.90
N ILE A 37 -23.18 13.93 11.06
CA ILE A 37 -21.76 14.29 10.95
C ILE A 37 -21.08 13.68 9.72
N GLU A 38 -21.85 13.02 8.86
CA GLU A 38 -21.32 12.14 7.83
C GLU A 38 -20.42 12.86 6.81
N GLU A 39 -20.77 14.08 6.42
CA GLU A 39 -19.98 14.88 5.47
C GLU A 39 -18.58 15.17 6.01
N TYR A 40 -18.46 15.51 7.29
CA TYR A 40 -17.17 15.74 7.95
C TYR A 40 -16.32 14.46 7.96
N GLY A 41 -16.96 13.32 8.23
CA GLY A 41 -16.29 12.03 8.24
C GLY A 41 -15.84 11.56 6.85
N LYS A 42 -16.67 11.77 5.82
CA LYS A 42 -16.32 11.49 4.42
C LYS A 42 -15.15 12.36 3.92
N GLU A 43 -15.05 13.60 4.39
CA GLU A 43 -13.93 14.49 4.01
C GLU A 43 -12.63 14.15 4.75
N SER A 44 -12.71 13.87 6.04
CA SER A 44 -11.54 13.65 6.90
C SER A 44 -11.05 12.19 6.90
N GLY A 45 -11.94 11.23 6.63
CA GLY A 45 -11.71 9.79 6.74
C GLY A 45 -11.82 9.26 8.18
N ILE A 46 -11.82 10.13 9.18
CA ILE A 46 -11.85 9.79 10.61
C ILE A 46 -12.43 10.94 11.42
N VAL A 47 -13.22 10.64 12.43
CA VAL A 47 -13.72 11.64 13.39
C VAL A 47 -13.45 11.19 14.82
N LYS A 48 -13.26 12.15 15.70
CA LYS A 48 -13.11 11.93 17.15
C LYS A 48 -14.36 12.39 17.87
N ILE A 49 -14.89 11.56 18.77
CA ILE A 49 -16.10 11.86 19.53
C ILE A 49 -15.80 11.70 21.02
N ILE A 50 -16.02 12.77 21.77
CA ILE A 50 -15.90 12.79 23.23
C ILE A 50 -17.33 12.66 23.78
N PRO A 51 -17.73 11.49 24.30
CA PRO A 51 -19.11 11.26 24.68
C PRO A 51 -19.50 12.10 25.91
N PRO A 52 -20.80 12.44 26.03
CA PRO A 52 -21.31 13.27 27.12
C PRO A 52 -21.10 12.60 28.48
N LYS A 53 -20.99 13.42 29.53
CA LYS A 53 -20.75 12.94 30.89
C LYS A 53 -21.90 12.05 31.38
N GLU A 54 -23.12 12.37 30.95
CA GLU A 54 -24.35 11.65 31.22
C GLU A 54 -24.27 10.19 30.75
N TRP A 55 -23.70 9.95 29.57
CA TRP A 55 -23.46 8.59 29.08
C TRP A 55 -22.33 7.90 29.84
N LYS A 56 -21.20 8.61 30.06
CA LYS A 56 -20.06 8.06 30.82
C LYS A 56 -20.46 7.61 32.23
N ASN A 57 -21.37 8.34 32.87
CA ASN A 57 -21.89 8.02 34.20
C ASN A 57 -22.79 6.78 34.23
N GLN A 58 -23.37 6.38 33.09
CA GLN A 58 -24.14 5.15 32.97
C GLN A 58 -23.25 3.91 32.83
N LEU A 59 -22.00 4.09 32.40
CA LEU A 59 -21.08 2.98 32.23
C LEU A 59 -20.83 2.30 33.59
N PRO A 60 -20.99 0.98 33.68
CA PRO A 60 -20.64 0.28 34.90
C PRO A 60 -19.15 0.51 35.18
N LYS A 61 -18.80 0.73 36.44
CA LYS A 61 -17.40 0.61 36.84
C LYS A 61 -16.96 -0.80 36.50
N ILE A 62 -15.95 -0.94 35.65
CA ILE A 62 -15.40 -2.24 35.29
C ILE A 62 -14.95 -2.90 36.59
N GLN A 63 -15.66 -3.94 37.01
CA GLN A 63 -15.41 -4.54 38.31
C GLN A 63 -14.12 -5.37 38.23
N GLN A 64 -13.34 -5.38 39.30
CA GLN A 64 -12.06 -6.09 39.36
C GLN A 64 -12.20 -7.57 38.94
N HIS A 65 -13.31 -8.22 39.26
CA HIS A 65 -13.57 -9.60 38.87
C HIS A 65 -13.74 -9.80 37.35
N GLN A 66 -14.30 -8.81 36.64
CA GLN A 66 -14.43 -8.85 35.18
C GLN A 66 -13.04 -8.73 34.53
N ILE A 67 -12.19 -7.84 35.06
CA ILE A 67 -10.80 -7.66 34.61
C ILE A 67 -9.97 -8.93 34.87
N ASN A 68 -10.13 -9.54 36.05
CA ASN A 68 -9.38 -10.73 36.43
C ASN A 68 -9.71 -11.98 35.57
N ASN A 69 -10.92 -12.05 35.02
CA ASN A 69 -11.37 -13.17 34.20
C ASN A 69 -10.93 -13.04 32.73
N ILE A 70 -10.53 -11.83 32.28
CA ILE A 70 -10.05 -11.63 30.93
C ILE A 70 -8.62 -12.15 30.80
N LYS A 71 -8.40 -12.94 29.75
CA LYS A 71 -7.08 -13.41 29.36
C LYS A 71 -6.76 -12.96 27.95
N VAL A 72 -5.53 -12.50 27.76
CA VAL A 72 -4.93 -12.33 26.45
C VAL A 72 -4.47 -13.71 25.97
N THR A 73 -5.30 -14.40 25.19
CA THR A 73 -5.12 -15.83 24.87
C THR A 73 -4.16 -16.09 23.71
N LYS A 74 -4.14 -15.22 22.70
CA LYS A 74 -3.29 -15.36 21.50
C LYS A 74 -2.58 -14.04 21.16
N PRO A 75 -1.71 -13.52 22.04
CA PRO A 75 -1.01 -12.29 21.73
C PRO A 75 -0.06 -12.49 20.55
N ILE A 76 0.08 -11.45 19.74
CA ILE A 76 1.01 -11.44 18.60
C ILE A 76 2.24 -10.61 18.94
N THR A 77 3.44 -11.16 18.69
CA THR A 77 4.68 -10.38 18.68
C THR A 77 4.85 -9.76 17.30
N GLN A 78 5.03 -8.44 17.26
CA GLN A 78 5.10 -7.69 16.01
C GLN A 78 6.56 -7.48 15.58
N HIS A 79 6.99 -8.25 14.59
CA HIS A 79 8.30 -8.11 13.97
C HIS A 79 8.23 -7.07 12.86
N ILE A 80 8.69 -5.85 13.16
CA ILE A 80 8.72 -4.75 12.19
C ILE A 80 10.13 -4.65 11.60
N ILE A 81 10.23 -4.89 10.29
CA ILE A 81 11.48 -4.82 9.52
C ILE A 81 11.42 -3.72 8.47
N GLY A 82 12.55 -3.07 8.21
CA GLY A 82 12.63 -2.00 7.22
C GLY A 82 13.53 -0.86 7.69
N GLY A 83 13.40 0.30 7.05
CA GLY A 83 14.20 1.46 7.37
C GLY A 83 13.82 2.69 6.56
N ARG A 84 14.33 3.85 6.97
CA ARG A 84 14.07 5.14 6.30
C ARG A 84 12.57 5.45 6.15
N GLY A 85 11.76 5.06 7.14
CA GLY A 85 10.32 5.35 7.17
C GLY A 85 9.46 4.39 6.35
N VAL A 86 10.00 3.30 5.81
CA VAL A 86 9.23 2.27 5.08
C VAL A 86 9.50 0.91 5.73
N PHE A 87 8.45 0.24 6.18
CA PHE A 87 8.55 -0.99 6.95
C PHE A 87 7.47 -2.01 6.55
N THR A 88 7.74 -3.27 6.87
CA THR A 88 6.80 -4.38 6.82
C THR A 88 6.74 -5.02 8.20
N GLN A 89 5.53 -5.34 8.63
CA GLN A 89 5.24 -6.03 9.88
C GLN A 89 4.93 -7.49 9.60
N THR A 90 5.48 -8.38 10.42
CA THR A 90 5.10 -9.79 10.49
C THR A 90 4.63 -10.09 11.91
N ASN A 91 3.46 -10.70 12.04
CA ASN A 91 2.91 -11.10 13.34
C ASN A 91 3.30 -12.55 13.64
N ILE A 92 3.87 -12.80 14.82
CA ILE A 92 4.13 -14.14 15.33
C ILE A 92 3.21 -14.37 16.52
N GLU A 93 2.25 -15.28 16.37
CA GLU A 93 1.34 -15.66 17.46
C GLU A 93 2.11 -16.40 18.56
N ASP A 94 1.95 -15.93 19.79
CA ASP A 94 2.43 -16.62 20.99
C ASP A 94 1.32 -17.55 21.50
N ARG A 95 1.71 -18.77 21.89
CA ARG A 95 0.81 -19.78 22.45
C ARG A 95 0.51 -19.54 23.93
N LYS A 96 1.27 -18.65 24.58
CA LYS A 96 1.12 -18.35 25.99
C LYS A 96 -0.04 -17.38 26.21
N GLU A 97 -0.94 -17.78 27.11
CA GLU A 97 -1.99 -16.90 27.61
C GLU A 97 -1.48 -16.04 28.78
N TYR A 98 -2.00 -14.82 28.88
CA TYR A 98 -1.68 -13.90 29.97
C TYR A 98 -2.96 -13.41 30.62
N THR A 99 -3.01 -13.37 31.95
CA THR A 99 -4.02 -12.55 32.63
C THR A 99 -3.75 -11.07 32.38
N LEU A 100 -4.74 -10.20 32.54
CA LEU A 100 -4.52 -8.76 32.38
C LEU A 100 -3.47 -8.21 33.35
N GLN A 101 -3.38 -8.77 34.56
CA GLN A 101 -2.34 -8.42 35.53
C GLN A 101 -0.93 -8.77 34.99
N GLN A 102 -0.75 -9.99 34.47
CA GLN A 102 0.52 -10.42 33.88
C GLN A 102 0.88 -9.58 32.65
N TRP A 103 -0.10 -9.26 31.81
CA TRP A 103 0.09 -8.41 30.64
C TRP A 103 0.53 -7.00 31.04
N TYR A 104 -0.12 -6.41 32.04
CA TYR A 104 0.25 -5.12 32.60
C TYR A 104 1.69 -5.12 33.12
N GLU A 105 2.08 -6.14 33.89
CA GLU A 105 3.44 -6.30 34.42
C GLU A 105 4.49 -6.36 33.31
N ILE A 106 4.18 -6.97 32.15
CA ILE A 106 5.05 -6.98 30.97
C ILE A 106 5.19 -5.58 30.39
N CYS A 107 4.08 -4.83 30.27
CA CYS A 107 4.10 -3.45 29.78
C CYS A 107 4.95 -2.53 30.67
N GLN A 108 5.05 -2.82 31.98
CA GLN A 108 5.84 -2.02 32.91
C GLN A 108 7.37 -2.22 32.77
N LYS A 109 7.84 -3.20 31.99
CA LYS A 109 9.29 -3.41 31.78
C LYS A 109 9.88 -2.29 30.93
N ASP A 110 11.10 -1.84 31.24
CA ASP A 110 11.75 -0.70 30.56
C ASP A 110 11.77 -0.81 29.02
N GLN A 111 11.93 -2.02 28.48
CA GLN A 111 11.94 -2.26 27.04
C GLN A 111 10.59 -2.02 26.34
N HIS A 112 9.50 -1.99 27.11
CA HIS A 112 8.11 -1.79 26.67
C HIS A 112 7.53 -0.46 27.18
N ARG A 113 8.38 0.54 27.46
CA ARG A 113 7.94 1.89 27.84
C ARG A 113 8.51 2.98 26.92
N PRO A 114 7.78 4.09 26.73
CA PRO A 114 8.31 5.26 26.04
C PRO A 114 9.45 5.90 26.85
N LEU A 115 10.59 6.14 26.20
CA LEU A 115 11.69 6.91 26.80
C LEU A 115 11.33 8.41 26.77
N LEU A 116 10.92 8.98 27.90
CA LEU A 116 10.69 10.41 28.06
C LEU A 116 11.96 11.09 28.61
N ARG A 117 12.32 12.25 28.06
CA ARG A 117 13.63 12.89 28.24
C ARG A 117 13.88 13.52 29.62
N ASN A 118 12.89 13.54 30.51
CA ASN A 118 13.04 14.11 31.86
C ASN A 118 13.16 13.01 32.92
N ASN A 119 14.32 13.05 33.58
CA ASN A 119 14.80 12.14 34.61
C ASN A 119 13.85 11.99 35.83
N HIS A 120 13.93 10.82 36.46
CA HIS A 120 13.59 10.52 37.87
C HIS A 120 12.15 10.23 38.30
N GLN A 121 11.18 10.05 37.40
CA GLN A 121 9.89 9.44 37.76
C GLN A 121 9.51 8.36 36.76
N HIS A 122 9.67 7.09 37.15
CA HIS A 122 9.27 5.89 36.39
C HIS A 122 7.74 5.75 36.18
N SER A 123 6.97 6.84 36.29
CA SER A 123 5.51 6.82 36.38
C SER A 123 4.82 8.05 35.77
N GLN A 124 5.33 8.63 34.67
CA GLN A 124 4.56 9.63 33.95
C GLN A 124 3.42 8.95 33.18
N GLU A 125 2.19 9.19 33.63
CA GLU A 125 0.98 8.84 32.89
C GLU A 125 1.03 9.51 31.51
N THR A 126 0.86 8.72 30.44
CA THR A 126 0.86 9.23 29.05
C THR A 126 -0.47 9.88 28.65
N SER A 127 -1.39 9.99 29.60
CA SER A 127 -2.71 10.58 29.50
C SER A 127 -2.65 12.11 29.54
N ASN A 128 -3.45 12.79 28.72
CA ASN A 128 -3.62 14.26 28.77
C ASN A 128 -2.32 15.08 28.66
N LEU A 129 -1.34 14.61 27.88
CA LEU A 129 -0.13 15.37 27.57
C LEU A 129 -0.43 16.49 26.57
N THR A 130 0.48 17.48 26.49
CA THR A 130 0.39 18.51 25.46
C THR A 130 0.67 17.93 24.07
N VAL A 131 0.19 18.61 23.03
CA VAL A 131 0.43 18.20 21.63
C VAL A 131 1.94 18.06 21.33
N ASP A 132 2.77 18.97 21.86
CA ASP A 132 4.22 18.92 21.64
C ASP A 132 4.90 17.73 22.33
N GLN A 133 4.41 17.32 23.50
CA GLN A 133 4.86 16.10 24.17
C GLN A 133 4.48 14.86 23.37
N TYR A 134 3.27 14.81 22.81
CA TYR A 134 2.88 13.73 21.90
C TYR A 134 3.73 13.69 20.62
N LYS A 135 4.08 14.85 20.06
CA LYS A 135 5.04 14.95 18.93
C LYS A 135 6.42 14.41 19.31
N GLU A 136 6.87 14.55 20.55
CA GLU A 136 8.13 13.95 21.02
C GLU A 136 8.05 12.42 21.12
N ILE A 137 6.95 11.90 21.67
CA ILE A 137 6.68 10.46 21.73
C ILE A 137 6.60 9.87 20.32
N GLU A 138 5.96 10.55 19.37
CA GLU A 138 5.92 10.16 17.96
C GLU A 138 7.31 10.07 17.34
N ARG A 139 8.17 11.07 17.56
CA ARG A 139 9.56 11.05 17.08
C ARG A 139 10.32 9.85 17.66
N ASN A 140 10.10 9.55 18.94
CA ASN A 140 10.71 8.41 19.60
C ASN A 140 10.22 7.07 19.01
N TYR A 141 8.91 6.93 18.80
CA TYR A 141 8.29 5.76 18.16
C TYR A 141 8.93 5.48 16.79
N TRP A 142 8.93 6.47 15.88
CA TRP A 142 9.43 6.27 14.51
C TRP A 142 10.94 6.00 14.46
N ARG A 143 11.72 6.59 15.38
CA ARG A 143 13.15 6.32 15.49
C ARG A 143 13.44 4.89 15.95
N ASN A 144 12.56 4.33 16.77
CA ASN A 144 12.79 3.07 17.48
C ASN A 144 11.87 1.91 17.06
N ILE A 145 11.05 2.08 16.02
CA ILE A 145 10.02 1.12 15.62
C ILE A 145 10.55 -0.31 15.41
N THR A 146 11.78 -0.47 14.89
CA THR A 146 12.41 -1.78 14.61
C THR A 146 13.12 -2.43 15.81
N PHE A 147 13.34 -1.72 16.92
CA PHE A 147 14.03 -2.25 18.11
C PHE A 147 13.01 -2.61 19.19
N ASN A 148 13.22 -3.68 19.96
CA ASN A 148 12.28 -4.14 21.00
C ASN A 148 10.88 -4.38 20.40
N GLN A 149 10.68 -5.60 19.89
CA GLN A 149 9.42 -6.00 19.27
C GLN A 149 8.29 -5.95 20.31
N PRO A 150 7.22 -5.19 20.06
CA PRO A 150 6.09 -5.14 20.97
C PRO A 150 5.22 -6.39 20.80
N MET A 151 4.53 -6.77 21.88
CA MET A 151 3.42 -7.73 21.78
C MET A 151 2.10 -6.96 21.67
N TYR A 152 1.08 -7.57 21.10
CA TYR A 152 -0.25 -6.97 21.00
C TYR A 152 -1.32 -8.04 21.20
N GLY A 153 -2.22 -7.83 22.16
CA GLY A 153 -3.40 -8.68 22.33
C GLY A 153 -4.50 -8.20 21.40
N ALA A 154 -4.45 -8.58 20.12
CA ALA A 154 -5.40 -8.12 19.10
C ALA A 154 -6.45 -9.18 18.80
N ASP A 155 -7.63 -8.72 18.33
CA ASP A 155 -8.71 -9.55 17.81
C ASP A 155 -9.25 -10.59 18.80
N LEU A 156 -9.33 -10.21 20.09
CA LEU A 156 -9.96 -11.04 21.11
C LEU A 156 -11.48 -10.85 21.09
N LEU A 157 -12.23 -11.89 20.72
CA LEU A 157 -13.69 -11.82 20.76
C LEU A 157 -14.18 -11.51 22.17
N GLY A 158 -15.01 -10.47 22.29
CA GLY A 158 -15.61 -10.07 23.55
C GLY A 158 -16.00 -8.60 23.59
N THR A 159 -16.76 -8.25 24.62
CA THR A 159 -17.15 -6.87 24.91
C THR A 159 -16.98 -6.59 26.41
N LEU A 160 -16.57 -5.37 26.74
CA LEU A 160 -16.62 -4.88 28.12
C LEU A 160 -17.86 -4.02 28.39
N PHE A 161 -18.65 -3.73 27.35
CA PHE A 161 -19.94 -3.09 27.53
C PHE A 161 -20.96 -4.10 28.09
N ASN A 162 -21.69 -3.66 29.11
CA ASN A 162 -22.82 -4.41 29.61
C ASN A 162 -24.02 -4.23 28.67
N SER A 163 -24.80 -5.30 28.48
CA SER A 163 -26.13 -5.29 27.86
C SER A 163 -27.09 -4.21 28.36
N SER A 164 -26.90 -3.69 29.59
CA SER A 164 -27.69 -2.58 30.13
C SER A 164 -27.43 -1.23 29.42
N ILE A 165 -26.31 -1.11 28.71
CA ILE A 165 -25.96 0.08 27.92
C ILE A 165 -26.59 -0.09 26.54
N THR A 166 -27.64 0.69 26.26
CA THR A 166 -28.41 0.61 25.00
C THR A 166 -27.91 1.59 23.94
N SER A 167 -27.40 2.75 24.34
CA SER A 167 -26.82 3.75 23.43
C SER A 167 -25.32 3.53 23.27
N TRP A 168 -24.81 3.56 22.02
CA TRP A 168 -23.38 3.49 21.70
C TRP A 168 -22.65 2.27 22.27
N ASN A 169 -23.35 1.14 22.31
CA ASN A 169 -22.76 -0.14 22.68
C ASN A 169 -22.29 -0.87 21.43
N PRO A 170 -20.96 -1.02 21.19
CA PRO A 170 -20.40 -1.71 20.01
C PRO A 170 -20.98 -3.11 19.78
N ASN A 171 -21.39 -3.80 20.84
CA ASN A 171 -21.97 -5.13 20.74
C ASN A 171 -23.40 -5.16 20.17
N THR A 172 -24.12 -4.05 20.22
CA THR A 172 -25.53 -3.95 19.82
C THR A 172 -25.82 -2.70 19.01
N LEU A 173 -24.85 -2.21 18.22
CA LEU A 173 -25.02 -1.01 17.42
C LEU A 173 -26.12 -1.20 16.39
N ASP A 174 -27.07 -0.26 16.36
CA ASP A 174 -28.03 -0.20 15.27
C ASP A 174 -27.33 0.22 13.98
N ASN A 175 -27.32 -0.67 12.99
CA ASN A 175 -26.65 -0.46 11.72
C ASN A 175 -27.21 -1.38 10.62
N THR A 176 -26.88 -1.07 9.37
CA THR A 176 -27.43 -1.73 8.17
C THR A 176 -27.07 -3.22 8.10
N LEU A 177 -25.93 -3.64 8.66
CA LEU A 177 -25.49 -5.04 8.64
C LEU A 177 -26.35 -5.94 9.53
N ASN A 178 -27.13 -5.39 10.47
CA ASN A 178 -28.06 -6.18 11.29
C ASN A 178 -29.14 -6.88 10.46
N LYS A 179 -29.33 -6.47 9.19
CA LYS A 179 -30.22 -7.12 8.22
C LYS A 179 -29.63 -8.41 7.64
N LEU A 180 -28.35 -8.70 7.85
CA LEU A 180 -27.72 -9.94 7.42
C LEU A 180 -28.13 -11.10 8.34
N ASN A 181 -28.55 -12.22 7.76
CA ASN A 181 -28.83 -13.46 8.49
C ASN A 181 -27.56 -14.25 8.88
N GLN A 182 -26.37 -13.63 8.83
CA GLN A 182 -25.08 -14.29 9.08
C GLN A 182 -24.28 -13.53 10.15
N THR A 183 -23.61 -14.28 11.03
CA THR A 183 -22.70 -13.74 12.04
C THR A 183 -21.26 -13.75 11.53
N LEU A 184 -20.64 -12.57 11.47
CA LEU A 184 -19.29 -12.34 10.99
C LEU A 184 -18.44 -11.76 12.14
N PRO A 185 -17.53 -12.56 12.75
CA PRO A 185 -16.63 -12.11 13.81
C PRO A 185 -15.87 -10.81 13.44
N GLY A 186 -15.90 -9.79 14.31
CA GLY A 186 -15.31 -8.47 14.04
C GLY A 186 -16.19 -7.50 13.26
N VAL A 187 -17.15 -8.04 12.51
CA VAL A 187 -18.07 -7.26 11.68
C VAL A 187 -19.41 -7.05 12.39
N ASN A 188 -19.89 -8.04 13.12
CA ASN A 188 -21.09 -7.93 13.96
C ASN A 188 -20.89 -8.44 15.40
N SER A 189 -19.66 -8.81 15.75
CA SER A 189 -19.23 -9.11 17.12
C SER A 189 -17.99 -8.28 17.42
N PRO A 190 -17.93 -7.57 18.55
CA PRO A 190 -16.80 -6.71 18.86
C PRO A 190 -15.54 -7.49 19.21
N TYR A 191 -14.40 -6.86 18.94
CA TYR A 191 -13.07 -7.30 19.35
C TYR A 191 -12.50 -6.39 20.44
N LEU A 192 -11.84 -7.00 21.41
CA LEU A 192 -10.99 -6.35 22.40
C LEU A 192 -9.54 -6.34 21.94
N TYR A 193 -8.89 -5.20 22.20
CA TYR A 193 -7.50 -4.93 21.88
C TYR A 193 -6.75 -4.50 23.14
N PHE A 194 -5.74 -5.25 23.53
CA PHE A 194 -4.85 -4.95 24.66
C PHE A 194 -3.51 -4.45 24.13
N GLY A 195 -3.33 -3.13 24.14
CA GLY A 195 -2.13 -2.45 23.67
C GLY A 195 -0.98 -2.49 24.67
N MET A 196 0.21 -2.22 24.16
CA MET A 196 1.39 -1.78 24.92
C MET A 196 2.18 -0.78 24.08
N TRP A 197 3.24 -0.19 24.65
CA TRP A 197 4.11 0.72 23.91
C TRP A 197 4.56 0.14 22.56
N LYS A 198 4.35 0.92 21.49
CA LYS A 198 4.65 0.61 20.09
C LYS A 198 3.82 -0.49 19.44
N ALA A 199 2.87 -1.12 20.13
CA ALA A 199 1.94 -2.03 19.46
C ALA A 199 1.22 -1.27 18.35
N THR A 200 1.41 -1.71 17.10
CA THR A 200 1.16 -0.95 15.86
C THR A 200 0.02 -1.58 15.06
N PHE A 201 -0.82 -0.74 14.45
CA PHE A 201 -1.74 -1.12 13.38
C PHE A 201 -1.31 -0.43 12.09
N ALA A 202 -1.06 -1.26 11.06
CA ALA A 202 -0.52 -0.82 9.78
C ALA A 202 -1.57 -0.04 8.96
N TRP A 203 -1.14 0.53 7.84
CA TRP A 203 -2.06 1.24 6.94
C TRP A 203 -3.08 0.29 6.33
N HIS A 204 -4.36 0.58 6.55
CA HIS A 204 -5.46 -0.16 5.96
C HIS A 204 -6.74 0.68 5.90
N VAL A 205 -7.71 0.18 5.14
CA VAL A 205 -9.13 0.49 5.26
C VAL A 205 -9.83 -0.75 5.82
N GLU A 206 -11.02 -0.57 6.36
CA GLU A 206 -11.82 -1.68 6.90
C GLU A 206 -12.21 -2.68 5.80
N ASP A 207 -12.53 -3.90 6.22
CA ASP A 207 -12.99 -4.94 5.30
C ASP A 207 -14.28 -4.52 4.60
N MET A 208 -14.36 -4.80 3.30
CA MET A 208 -15.42 -4.32 2.42
C MET A 208 -15.66 -2.79 2.47
N ASP A 209 -14.62 -2.03 2.84
CA ASP A 209 -14.64 -0.58 2.99
C ASP A 209 -15.74 -0.09 3.95
N LEU A 210 -16.00 -0.87 5.01
CA LEU A 210 -16.94 -0.54 6.07
C LEU A 210 -16.52 0.67 6.90
N TYR A 211 -17.42 1.13 7.76
CA TYR A 211 -17.06 1.99 8.88
C TYR A 211 -16.45 1.13 9.98
N SER A 212 -15.64 1.73 10.84
CA SER A 212 -15.33 1.15 12.15
C SER A 212 -15.53 2.16 13.26
N ILE A 213 -15.88 1.66 14.44
CA ILE A 213 -15.90 2.42 15.67
C ILE A 213 -14.94 1.80 16.66
N ASN A 214 -14.21 2.64 17.38
CA ASN A 214 -13.24 2.25 18.37
C ASN A 214 -13.44 3.06 19.65
N TYR A 215 -13.53 2.39 20.80
CA TYR A 215 -13.63 2.99 22.12
C TYR A 215 -12.47 2.54 23.01
N ILE A 216 -11.73 3.47 23.62
CA ILE A 216 -10.72 3.10 24.63
C ILE A 216 -11.40 3.05 26.00
N HIS A 217 -11.50 1.86 26.58
CA HIS A 217 -12.08 1.65 27.90
C HIS A 217 -11.22 2.24 29.01
N PHE A 218 -9.92 1.96 28.98
CA PHE A 218 -8.97 2.41 30.00
C PHE A 218 -7.51 2.35 29.51
N GLY A 219 -6.63 2.97 30.28
CA GLY A 219 -5.19 2.97 30.05
C GLY A 219 -4.72 4.12 29.16
N ALA A 220 -3.57 3.93 28.53
CA ALA A 220 -2.89 4.96 27.77
C ALA A 220 -3.55 5.28 26.42
N PRO A 221 -3.26 6.48 25.86
CA PRO A 221 -3.84 6.89 24.59
C PRO A 221 -3.37 6.04 23.39
N LYS A 222 -4.06 6.21 22.27
CA LYS A 222 -3.71 5.65 20.96
C LYS A 222 -3.45 6.78 19.97
N GLN A 223 -2.32 6.74 19.28
CA GLN A 223 -2.01 7.65 18.17
C GLN A 223 -2.64 7.11 16.89
N TRP A 224 -3.32 7.98 16.15
CA TRP A 224 -3.90 7.71 14.84
C TRP A 224 -3.28 8.60 13.78
N TYR A 225 -3.13 8.02 12.60
CA TYR A 225 -2.78 8.65 11.33
C TYR A 225 -3.91 8.36 10.36
N VAL A 226 -4.26 9.34 9.54
CA VAL A 226 -5.23 9.16 8.46
C VAL A 226 -4.74 9.85 7.19
N VAL A 227 -4.99 9.19 6.06
CA VAL A 227 -4.95 9.80 4.73
C VAL A 227 -6.38 10.18 4.40
N GLN A 228 -6.63 11.48 4.18
CA GLN A 228 -7.96 11.94 3.79
C GLN A 228 -8.40 11.24 2.49
N PRO A 229 -9.69 10.84 2.35
CA PRO A 229 -10.16 10.09 1.18
C PRO A 229 -9.88 10.77 -0.17
N CYS A 230 -9.82 12.10 -0.22
CA CYS A 230 -9.44 12.85 -1.44
C CYS A 230 -8.00 12.55 -1.93
N HIS A 231 -7.14 12.01 -1.07
CA HIS A 231 -5.76 11.61 -1.38
C HIS A 231 -5.57 10.09 -1.51
N GLN A 232 -6.63 9.30 -1.35
CA GLN A 232 -6.61 7.83 -1.38
C GLN A 232 -5.85 7.28 -2.60
N LYS A 233 -6.25 7.66 -3.83
CA LYS A 233 -5.63 7.15 -5.06
C LYS A 233 -4.12 7.42 -5.13
N ARG A 234 -3.70 8.57 -4.61
CA ARG A 234 -2.29 8.96 -4.57
C ARG A 234 -1.54 8.10 -3.56
N PHE A 235 -2.13 7.88 -2.40
CA PHE A 235 -1.59 6.99 -1.38
C PHE A 235 -1.48 5.55 -1.89
N GLU A 236 -2.53 4.99 -2.48
CA GLU A 236 -2.53 3.66 -3.08
C GLU A 236 -1.44 3.53 -4.15
N THR A 237 -1.35 4.47 -5.08
CA THR A 237 -0.31 4.47 -6.13
C THR A 237 1.10 4.47 -5.51
N PHE A 238 1.31 5.27 -4.47
CA PHE A 238 2.58 5.30 -3.75
C PHE A 238 2.87 3.97 -3.06
N MET A 239 1.90 3.40 -2.34
CA MET A 239 2.04 2.11 -1.66
C MET A 239 2.29 0.98 -2.66
N GLN A 240 1.58 0.94 -3.79
CA GLN A 240 1.77 -0.01 -4.88
C GLN A 240 3.20 0.08 -5.45
N SER A 241 3.71 1.28 -5.67
CA SER A 241 5.08 1.46 -6.15
C SER A 241 6.14 1.06 -5.11
N THR A 242 5.86 1.32 -3.83
CA THR A 242 6.77 1.05 -2.71
C THR A 242 6.85 -0.44 -2.40
N PHE A 243 5.71 -1.13 -2.43
CA PHE A 243 5.54 -2.55 -2.12
C PHE A 243 5.12 -3.34 -3.37
N PHE A 244 5.78 -3.06 -4.51
CA PHE A 244 5.41 -3.58 -5.83
C PHE A 244 5.30 -5.11 -5.89
N ASN A 245 6.19 -5.83 -5.22
CA ASN A 245 6.16 -7.29 -5.21
C ASN A 245 4.89 -7.82 -4.52
N GLN A 246 4.47 -7.17 -3.42
CA GLN A 246 3.28 -7.55 -2.67
C GLN A 246 2.00 -7.17 -3.43
N TYR A 247 2.00 -5.99 -4.06
CA TYR A 247 0.91 -5.57 -4.94
C TYR A 247 0.73 -6.52 -6.14
N LYS A 248 1.83 -6.96 -6.76
CA LYS A 248 1.79 -7.92 -7.87
C LYS A 248 1.13 -9.24 -7.44
N SER A 249 1.40 -9.68 -6.21
CA SER A 249 0.80 -10.90 -5.66
C SER A 249 -0.66 -10.70 -5.24
N CYS A 250 -1.01 -9.54 -4.67
CA CYS A 250 -2.35 -9.20 -4.22
C CYS A 250 -2.66 -7.73 -4.50
N HIS A 251 -3.67 -7.44 -5.33
CA HIS A 251 -4.01 -6.05 -5.61
C HIS A 251 -4.67 -5.34 -4.41
N GLU A 252 -5.22 -6.11 -3.49
CA GLU A 252 -5.77 -5.67 -2.20
C GLU A 252 -4.76 -5.85 -1.04
N PHE A 253 -3.46 -5.88 -1.32
CA PHE A 253 -2.42 -6.20 -0.32
C PHE A 253 -2.45 -5.32 0.95
N LEU A 254 -2.97 -4.09 0.88
CA LEU A 254 -3.11 -3.23 2.06
C LEU A 254 -4.10 -3.81 3.09
N ARG A 255 -5.04 -4.65 2.67
CA ARG A 255 -5.93 -5.40 3.57
C ARG A 255 -5.20 -6.44 4.42
N HIS A 256 -3.96 -6.78 4.06
CA HIS A 256 -3.14 -7.68 4.89
C HIS A 256 -2.68 -7.02 6.20
N LYS A 257 -2.87 -5.69 6.37
CA LYS A 257 -2.50 -4.94 7.59
C LYS A 257 -1.04 -5.14 8.01
N THR A 258 -0.11 -5.21 7.03
CA THR A 258 1.33 -5.46 7.26
C THR A 258 2.25 -4.34 6.77
N PHE A 259 1.75 -3.31 6.10
CA PHE A 259 2.57 -2.28 5.45
C PHE A 259 2.54 -0.96 6.22
N ILE A 260 3.73 -0.51 6.66
CA ILE A 260 3.86 0.69 7.49
C ILE A 260 4.75 1.69 6.75
N VAL A 261 4.26 2.93 6.62
CA VAL A 261 5.02 4.05 6.08
C VAL A 261 4.87 5.23 7.01
N SER A 262 5.99 5.88 7.34
CA SER A 262 5.99 7.02 8.25
C SER A 262 5.36 8.26 7.62
N PRO A 263 4.75 9.14 8.43
CA PRO A 263 4.18 10.38 7.95
C PRO A 263 5.17 11.23 7.15
N THR A 264 6.44 11.31 7.58
CA THR A 264 7.49 12.05 6.88
C THR A 264 7.72 11.54 5.46
N VAL A 265 7.69 10.22 5.23
CA VAL A 265 7.84 9.65 3.88
C VAL A 265 6.63 9.98 3.02
N LEU A 266 5.42 9.89 3.57
CA LEU A 266 4.19 10.22 2.85
C LEU A 266 4.13 11.71 2.49
N GLU A 267 4.43 12.60 3.43
CA GLU A 267 4.48 14.05 3.23
C GLU A 267 5.53 14.43 2.17
N ASN A 268 6.72 13.82 2.19
CA ASN A 268 7.76 14.03 1.17
C ASN A 268 7.34 13.55 -0.23
N ASN A 269 6.37 12.66 -0.32
CA ASN A 269 5.76 12.22 -1.59
C ASN A 269 4.44 12.99 -1.89
N ASN A 270 4.25 14.13 -1.21
CA ASN A 270 3.07 15.00 -1.17
C ASN A 270 1.74 14.27 -0.95
N ILE A 271 1.74 13.31 -0.03
CA ILE A 271 0.53 12.70 0.52
C ILE A 271 0.35 13.30 1.92
N PRO A 272 -0.52 14.32 2.09
CA PRO A 272 -0.76 14.94 3.39
C PRO A 272 -1.36 13.94 4.37
N ILE A 273 -0.88 13.97 5.62
CA ILE A 273 -1.34 13.09 6.70
C ILE A 273 -1.92 13.93 7.83
N GLN A 274 -3.09 13.53 8.30
CA GLN A 274 -3.69 14.08 9.51
C GLN A 274 -3.43 13.15 10.69
N ARG A 275 -3.39 13.72 11.89
CA ARG A 275 -3.00 13.02 13.13
C ARG A 275 -3.99 13.35 14.23
N CYS A 276 -4.31 12.37 15.06
CA CYS A 276 -5.03 12.63 16.31
C CYS A 276 -4.64 11.62 17.40
N VAL A 277 -4.71 12.05 18.65
CA VAL A 277 -4.56 11.18 19.82
C VAL A 277 -5.94 10.92 20.42
N GLN A 278 -6.28 9.65 20.55
CA GLN A 278 -7.48 9.16 21.24
C GLN A 278 -7.11 8.80 22.67
N GLN A 279 -7.76 9.45 23.63
CA GLN A 279 -7.64 9.22 25.06
C GLN A 279 -8.62 8.13 25.53
N ALA A 280 -8.44 7.65 26.75
CA ALA A 280 -9.42 6.79 27.41
C ALA A 280 -10.78 7.50 27.56
N GLY A 281 -11.85 6.74 27.32
CA GLY A 281 -13.22 7.24 27.36
C GLY A 281 -13.64 8.05 26.14
N GLU A 282 -12.93 7.94 25.02
CA GLU A 282 -13.24 8.61 23.75
C GLU A 282 -13.47 7.60 22.62
N PHE A 283 -14.33 7.98 21.68
CA PHE A 283 -14.59 7.23 20.46
C PHE A 283 -13.80 7.78 19.28
N ILE A 284 -13.38 6.88 18.40
CA ILE A 284 -12.95 7.16 17.03
C ILE A 284 -13.90 6.43 16.10
N ILE A 285 -14.37 7.11 15.05
CA ILE A 285 -15.06 6.47 13.94
C ILE A 285 -14.22 6.67 12.69
N THR A 286 -13.89 5.57 12.01
CA THR A 286 -13.27 5.60 10.68
C THR A 286 -14.34 5.44 9.61
N TYR A 287 -14.13 6.11 8.49
CA TYR A 287 -15.08 6.16 7.38
C TYR A 287 -14.56 5.35 6.19
N PRO A 288 -15.45 4.89 5.29
CA PRO A 288 -15.06 4.23 4.06
C PRO A 288 -13.97 5.01 3.31
N PHE A 289 -12.98 4.27 2.79
CA PHE A 289 -11.80 4.80 2.10
C PHE A 289 -10.83 5.68 2.94
N GLY A 290 -11.12 5.88 4.22
CA GLY A 290 -10.23 6.55 5.17
C GLY A 290 -9.09 5.63 5.58
N TYR A 291 -8.02 5.57 4.78
CA TYR A 291 -6.82 4.83 5.14
C TYR A 291 -6.27 5.34 6.46
N HIS A 292 -6.06 4.43 7.41
CA HIS A 292 -5.59 4.78 8.75
C HIS A 292 -4.53 3.80 9.26
N SER A 293 -3.71 4.29 10.19
CA SER A 293 -2.59 3.60 10.80
C SER A 293 -2.30 4.21 12.18
N GLY A 294 -1.54 3.54 13.04
CA GLY A 294 -1.15 4.13 14.31
C GLY A 294 -0.52 3.16 15.28
N TYR A 295 -0.40 3.59 16.53
CA TYR A 295 0.23 2.80 17.59
C TYR A 295 -0.31 3.16 18.97
N ASN A 296 -0.15 2.24 19.92
CA ASN A 296 -0.50 2.45 21.32
C ASN A 296 0.67 3.09 22.09
N LEU A 297 0.35 4.05 22.97
CA LEU A 297 1.37 4.80 23.72
C LEU A 297 1.87 4.03 24.96
N ASP A 298 1.04 3.18 25.55
CA ASP A 298 1.40 2.27 26.64
C ASP A 298 0.26 1.23 26.78
N PHE A 299 0.21 0.51 27.90
CA PHE A 299 -0.90 -0.38 28.25
C PHE A 299 -2.26 0.31 28.13
N ASN A 300 -3.13 -0.26 27.30
CA ASN A 300 -4.52 0.17 27.18
C ASN A 300 -5.44 -0.99 26.79
N CYS A 301 -6.75 -0.77 26.92
CA CYS A 301 -7.79 -1.65 26.42
C CYS A 301 -8.74 -0.86 25.53
N ALA A 302 -8.86 -1.27 24.28
CA ALA A 302 -9.82 -0.73 23.33
C ALA A 302 -10.79 -1.80 22.86
N GLU A 303 -12.01 -1.39 22.52
CA GLU A 303 -13.02 -2.23 21.90
C GLU A 303 -13.39 -1.65 20.53
N SER A 304 -13.49 -2.52 19.52
CA SER A 304 -13.78 -2.10 18.15
C SER A 304 -14.73 -3.07 17.46
N VAL A 305 -15.55 -2.54 16.55
CA VAL A 305 -16.39 -3.31 15.63
C VAL A 305 -16.56 -2.54 14.32
N ASN A 306 -16.78 -3.26 13.22
CA ASN A 306 -17.26 -2.62 11.99
C ASN A 306 -18.76 -2.37 12.03
N PHE A 307 -19.24 -1.40 11.24
CA PHE A 307 -20.67 -1.16 11.05
C PHE A 307 -20.91 -0.56 9.67
N ALA A 308 -22.18 -0.51 9.24
CA ALA A 308 -22.56 0.13 7.98
C ALA A 308 -23.75 1.07 8.13
N MET A 309 -23.66 2.23 7.49
CA MET A 309 -24.78 3.13 7.24
C MET A 309 -25.40 2.83 5.87
N ASP A 310 -26.62 3.29 5.60
CA ASP A 310 -27.29 3.02 4.32
C ASP A 310 -26.47 3.56 3.11
N SER A 311 -25.70 4.64 3.33
CA SER A 311 -24.76 5.22 2.36
C SER A 311 -23.60 4.31 1.95
N TRP A 312 -23.27 3.29 2.75
CA TRP A 312 -22.22 2.32 2.45
C TRP A 312 -22.61 1.33 1.36
N LEU A 313 -23.90 1.07 1.14
CA LEU A 313 -24.35 -0.03 0.27
C LEU A 313 -23.74 0.05 -1.15
N GLU A 314 -23.62 1.26 -1.72
CA GLU A 314 -22.97 1.43 -3.03
C GLU A 314 -21.46 1.21 -3.01
N ILE A 315 -20.82 1.49 -1.88
CA ILE A 315 -19.38 1.31 -1.65
C ILE A 315 -19.10 -0.19 -1.51
N GLY A 316 -19.79 -0.87 -0.60
CA GLY A 316 -19.64 -2.29 -0.36
C GLY A 316 -19.84 -3.14 -1.62
N ARG A 317 -20.75 -2.75 -2.52
CA ARG A 317 -20.97 -3.43 -3.81
C ARG A 317 -19.74 -3.42 -4.74
N LYS A 318 -18.90 -2.39 -4.62
CA LYS A 318 -17.69 -2.20 -5.44
C LYS A 318 -16.42 -2.65 -4.73
N ALA A 319 -16.47 -2.78 -3.41
CA ALA A 319 -15.36 -3.18 -2.58
C ALA A 319 -14.89 -4.60 -2.98
N LYS A 320 -13.57 -4.78 -3.03
CA LYS A 320 -12.95 -6.04 -3.39
C LYS A 320 -12.28 -6.65 -2.17
N PRO A 321 -12.54 -7.93 -1.86
CA PRO A 321 -11.82 -8.62 -0.81
C PRO A 321 -10.41 -8.99 -1.28
N CYS A 322 -9.55 -9.29 -0.32
CA CYS A 322 -8.31 -10.01 -0.61
C CYS A 322 -8.66 -11.45 -1.02
N THR A 323 -7.98 -11.97 -2.05
CA THR A 323 -8.16 -13.36 -2.51
C THR A 323 -6.98 -14.25 -2.15
N CYS A 324 -6.04 -13.77 -1.34
CA CYS A 324 -4.84 -14.51 -0.95
C CYS A 324 -4.97 -15.25 0.38
N ILE A 325 -6.02 -14.97 1.15
CA ILE A 325 -6.25 -15.58 2.46
C ILE A 325 -7.70 -16.05 2.51
N ASP A 326 -7.90 -17.31 2.92
CA ASP A 326 -9.20 -17.99 2.88
C ASP A 326 -10.20 -17.41 3.91
N ASP A 327 -9.71 -16.71 4.92
CA ASP A 327 -10.50 -16.05 5.97
C ASP A 327 -10.80 -14.57 5.68
N SER A 328 -10.51 -14.07 4.46
CA SER A 328 -10.88 -12.72 4.07
C SER A 328 -12.39 -12.52 4.18
N VAL A 329 -12.81 -11.44 4.84
CA VAL A 329 -14.22 -11.08 4.99
C VAL A 329 -14.81 -10.72 3.62
N VAL A 330 -15.92 -11.36 3.26
CA VAL A 330 -16.72 -11.06 2.07
C VAL A 330 -18.18 -10.90 2.52
N ILE A 331 -18.85 -9.85 2.02
CA ILE A 331 -20.25 -9.58 2.32
C ILE A 331 -21.05 -9.63 1.02
N ASP A 332 -22.13 -10.41 0.99
CA ASP A 332 -23.08 -10.38 -0.12
C ASP A 332 -23.98 -9.15 -0.02
N VAL A 333 -23.45 -8.02 -0.50
CA VAL A 333 -24.15 -6.73 -0.44
C VAL A 333 -25.41 -6.72 -1.30
N ASN A 334 -25.52 -7.55 -2.34
CA ASN A 334 -26.71 -7.57 -3.19
C ASN A 334 -27.94 -8.07 -2.43
N SER A 335 -27.77 -9.05 -1.55
CA SER A 335 -28.85 -9.56 -0.69
C SER A 335 -29.44 -8.50 0.25
N LEU A 336 -28.66 -7.47 0.61
CA LEU A 336 -29.12 -6.34 1.44
C LEU A 336 -30.02 -5.36 0.67
N PHE A 337 -29.82 -5.22 -0.64
CA PHE A 337 -30.62 -4.32 -1.49
C PHE A 337 -32.05 -4.82 -1.69
N ASP A 338 -32.24 -6.13 -1.83
CA ASP A 338 -33.57 -6.72 -2.02
C ASP A 338 -34.50 -6.44 -0.82
N GLY A 339 -33.94 -6.34 0.39
CA GLY A 339 -34.68 -5.92 1.58
C GLY A 339 -35.04 -4.42 1.59
N VAL A 340 -34.19 -3.56 1.01
CA VAL A 340 -34.39 -2.09 0.98
C VAL A 340 -35.36 -1.67 -0.13
N LEU A 341 -35.30 -2.31 -1.31
CA LEU A 341 -36.22 -2.04 -2.42
C LEU A 341 -37.64 -2.57 -2.14
N ASN A 342 -37.79 -3.66 -1.39
CA ASN A 342 -39.10 -4.17 -0.97
C ASN A 342 -39.77 -3.33 0.13
N SER A 343 -39.03 -2.39 0.75
CA SER A 343 -39.56 -1.48 1.78
C SER A 343 -40.13 -0.18 1.20
N THR A 344 -39.95 0.07 -0.11
CA THR A 344 -40.36 1.30 -0.79
C THR A 344 -41.03 1.01 -2.13
N VAL A 345 -42.22 0.43 -2.09
CA VAL A 345 -43.12 0.44 -3.26
C VAL A 345 -44.40 1.17 -2.87
N ASP A 346 -44.41 2.47 -3.15
CA ASP A 346 -45.65 3.20 -3.41
C ASP A 346 -45.61 3.71 -4.86
N HIS A 347 -46.74 3.51 -5.53
CA HIS A 347 -46.96 3.66 -6.97
C HIS A 347 -46.71 5.09 -7.48
N SER A 348 -45.90 5.24 -8.54
CA SER A 348 -46.28 6.14 -9.64
C SER A 348 -45.56 5.82 -10.95
N THR A 349 -46.37 5.57 -11.96
CA THR A 349 -46.07 5.33 -13.37
C THR A 349 -45.75 6.65 -14.06
N THR A 350 -44.63 6.80 -14.79
CA THR A 350 -44.62 7.63 -16.01
C THR A 350 -43.49 7.26 -16.97
N THR A 351 -43.91 7.02 -18.21
CA THR A 351 -43.18 6.81 -19.46
C THR A 351 -42.41 8.06 -19.90
N THR A 352 -41.18 7.92 -20.41
CA THR A 352 -40.55 9.00 -21.19
C THR A 352 -39.85 8.46 -22.43
N THR A 353 -40.32 8.98 -23.56
CA THR A 353 -39.92 8.76 -24.93
C THR A 353 -38.63 9.50 -25.28
N THR A 354 -37.93 8.96 -26.28
CA THR A 354 -36.72 9.46 -26.94
C THR A 354 -36.82 10.87 -27.53
N THR A 355 -35.69 11.58 -27.59
CA THR A 355 -35.35 12.47 -28.73
C THR A 355 -33.86 12.79 -28.80
N THR A 356 -33.31 12.59 -30.00
CA THR A 356 -31.96 12.90 -30.48
C THR A 356 -31.79 14.37 -30.88
N THR A 357 -30.58 14.93 -30.79
CA THR A 357 -30.01 15.81 -31.85
C THR A 357 -28.48 15.90 -31.76
N ALA A 358 -27.84 15.87 -32.93
CA ALA A 358 -26.39 15.98 -33.16
C ALA A 358 -26.03 17.21 -34.01
N LYS A 359 -24.76 17.64 -33.93
CA LYS A 359 -23.87 18.35 -34.91
C LYS A 359 -23.04 19.44 -34.18
N ASN A 360 -21.72 19.52 -34.32
CA ASN A 360 -21.05 19.80 -35.60
C ASN A 360 -19.62 19.23 -35.71
N LYS A 361 -19.32 18.85 -36.95
CA LYS A 361 -18.11 18.33 -37.56
C LYS A 361 -17.40 19.48 -38.27
N ARG A 362 -16.12 19.75 -37.97
CA ARG A 362 -15.17 20.47 -38.85
C ARG A 362 -13.72 20.35 -38.36
N LYS A 363 -13.10 19.20 -38.65
CA LYS A 363 -11.66 19.06 -38.95
C LYS A 363 -11.48 17.71 -39.66
N PHE A 364 -11.80 17.72 -40.96
CA PHE A 364 -12.00 16.54 -41.80
C PHE A 364 -10.84 16.31 -42.80
N ASP A 365 -9.72 17.04 -42.68
CA ASP A 365 -8.68 17.03 -43.72
C ASP A 365 -7.37 16.31 -43.35
N GLU A 366 -7.37 15.46 -42.31
CA GLU A 366 -6.17 14.66 -41.93
C GLU A 366 -6.44 13.15 -41.83
N ILE A 367 -7.67 12.70 -42.16
CA ILE A 367 -8.15 11.33 -41.91
C ILE A 367 -7.75 10.33 -43.02
N THR A 368 -7.32 10.79 -44.19
CA THR A 368 -7.17 9.92 -45.39
C THR A 368 -5.82 9.18 -45.49
N ARG A 369 -5.20 8.80 -44.37
CA ARG A 369 -3.99 7.94 -44.33
C ARG A 369 -3.99 6.85 -43.23
N GLN A 370 -5.03 6.73 -42.41
CA GLN A 370 -4.98 5.96 -41.15
C GLN A 370 -5.86 4.69 -41.07
N GLU A 371 -6.46 4.21 -42.17
CA GLU A 371 -7.42 3.09 -42.09
C GLU A 371 -6.78 1.69 -41.90
N ASN A 372 -5.45 1.54 -42.07
CA ASN A 372 -4.73 0.27 -41.90
C ASN A 372 -3.53 0.36 -40.93
N ALA A 373 -3.59 1.23 -39.92
CA ALA A 373 -2.51 1.41 -38.95
C ALA A 373 -2.78 0.67 -37.63
N CYS A 374 -1.73 0.06 -37.06
CA CYS A 374 -1.80 -0.53 -35.73
C CYS A 374 -2.04 0.55 -34.66
N VAL A 375 -3.10 0.42 -33.85
CA VAL A 375 -3.39 1.39 -32.78
C VAL A 375 -2.34 1.34 -31.64
N LEU A 376 -1.70 0.19 -31.43
CA LEU A 376 -0.74 0.01 -30.33
C LEU A 376 0.70 0.38 -30.68
N CYS A 377 1.02 0.75 -31.93
CA CYS A 377 2.37 1.18 -32.30
C CYS A 377 2.41 2.01 -33.58
N SER A 378 3.46 2.83 -33.74
CA SER A 378 3.64 3.68 -34.93
C SER A 378 4.28 3.00 -36.15
N ASN A 379 4.50 1.68 -36.14
CA ASN A 379 5.13 0.98 -37.26
C ASN A 379 4.04 0.50 -38.24
N PRO A 380 3.92 1.05 -39.46
CA PRO A 380 2.81 0.74 -40.36
C PRO A 380 2.90 -0.65 -41.01
N THR A 381 4.09 -1.27 -41.12
CA THR A 381 4.23 -2.61 -41.71
C THR A 381 5.61 -3.21 -41.43
N LEU A 382 5.67 -4.32 -40.69
CA LEU A 382 6.79 -5.26 -40.71
C LEU A 382 6.70 -6.10 -42.00
N GLN A 383 6.92 -5.49 -43.17
CA GLN A 383 6.73 -6.13 -44.48
C GLN A 383 7.66 -7.33 -44.75
N GLN A 384 8.74 -7.51 -43.97
CA GLN A 384 9.63 -8.67 -44.09
C GLN A 384 9.21 -9.90 -43.26
N HIS A 385 8.26 -9.78 -42.32
CA HIS A 385 7.91 -10.88 -41.39
C HIS A 385 6.42 -11.28 -41.38
N GLN A 386 5.58 -10.73 -42.26
CA GLN A 386 4.16 -11.14 -42.42
C GLN A 386 3.36 -11.20 -41.10
N GLU A 387 3.52 -10.21 -40.21
CA GLU A 387 2.70 -10.15 -39.00
C GLU A 387 1.26 -9.69 -39.33
N PRO A 388 0.22 -10.49 -39.05
CA PRO A 388 -1.14 -10.15 -39.42
C PRO A 388 -1.68 -8.99 -38.57
N LEU A 389 -2.32 -8.02 -39.23
CA LEU A 389 -3.17 -7.02 -38.61
C LEU A 389 -4.54 -7.64 -38.34
N LEU A 390 -4.95 -7.65 -37.08
CA LEU A 390 -6.22 -8.21 -36.63
C LEU A 390 -7.22 -7.09 -36.36
N ALA A 391 -8.48 -7.32 -36.71
CA ALA A 391 -9.59 -6.41 -36.42
C ALA A 391 -9.92 -6.41 -34.92
N THR A 392 -10.51 -5.32 -34.44
CA THR A 392 -10.86 -5.13 -33.02
C THR A 392 -12.36 -5.31 -32.78
N SER A 393 -12.76 -5.73 -31.58
CA SER A 393 -14.16 -6.00 -31.24
C SER A 393 -15.07 -4.78 -31.01
N ASP A 394 -14.52 -3.56 -31.00
CA ASP A 394 -15.26 -2.31 -30.81
C ASP A 394 -15.97 -1.89 -32.11
N ASN A 395 -17.29 -1.66 -32.03
CA ASN A 395 -18.14 -1.28 -33.17
C ASN A 395 -17.93 0.17 -33.65
N SER A 396 -17.00 0.91 -33.05
CA SER A 396 -16.62 2.26 -33.48
C SER A 396 -15.36 2.26 -34.38
N HIS A 397 -15.59 2.24 -35.70
CA HIS A 397 -14.62 2.53 -36.78
C HIS A 397 -13.27 1.74 -36.80
N HIS A 398 -13.16 0.72 -37.66
CA HIS A 398 -11.94 0.19 -38.32
C HIS A 398 -10.57 0.32 -37.60
N LYS A 399 -10.47 -0.02 -36.32
CA LYS A 399 -9.17 -0.13 -35.62
C LYS A 399 -8.55 -1.50 -35.94
N HIS A 400 -7.24 -1.51 -36.19
CA HIS A 400 -6.45 -2.73 -36.43
C HIS A 400 -5.26 -2.81 -35.47
N ILE A 401 -4.83 -4.00 -35.09
CA ILE A 401 -3.69 -4.22 -34.17
C ILE A 401 -2.84 -5.39 -34.67
N HIS A 402 -1.51 -5.26 -34.67
CA HIS A 402 -0.62 -6.40 -34.96
C HIS A 402 -0.81 -7.51 -33.92
N LYS A 403 -0.84 -8.77 -34.35
CA LYS A 403 -0.90 -9.92 -33.45
C LYS A 403 0.13 -9.85 -32.32
N VAL A 404 1.41 -9.61 -32.64
CA VAL A 404 2.46 -9.46 -31.62
C VAL A 404 2.20 -8.31 -30.64
N CYS A 405 1.61 -7.20 -31.10
CA CYS A 405 1.26 -6.08 -30.22
C CYS A 405 0.17 -6.49 -29.23
N ALA A 406 -0.88 -7.17 -29.71
CA ALA A 406 -1.95 -7.68 -28.85
C ALA A 406 -1.44 -8.75 -27.87
N GLU A 407 -0.54 -9.62 -28.32
CA GLU A 407 0.05 -10.67 -27.46
C GLU A 407 1.08 -10.14 -26.44
N SER A 408 1.57 -8.90 -26.60
CA SER A 408 2.59 -8.29 -25.72
C SER A 408 2.02 -7.24 -24.74
N VAL A 409 0.71 -7.00 -24.80
CA VAL A 409 -0.01 -6.05 -23.95
C VAL A 409 -0.96 -6.88 -23.10
N ASP A 410 -0.77 -6.86 -21.78
CA ASP A 410 -1.46 -7.75 -20.85
C ASP A 410 -2.99 -7.62 -20.94
N GLU A 411 -3.48 -6.41 -21.21
CA GLU A 411 -4.91 -6.13 -21.22
C GLU A 411 -5.61 -6.59 -22.51
N THR A 412 -4.86 -6.92 -23.56
CA THR A 412 -5.41 -7.37 -24.83
C THR A 412 -5.31 -8.87 -25.02
N TYR A 413 -6.34 -9.46 -25.64
CA TYR A 413 -6.38 -10.88 -25.94
C TYR A 413 -7.05 -11.14 -27.29
N ILE A 414 -6.77 -12.29 -27.90
CA ILE A 414 -7.26 -12.63 -29.24
C ILE A 414 -8.26 -13.79 -29.15
N VAL A 415 -9.48 -13.58 -29.66
CA VAL A 415 -10.51 -14.63 -29.80
C VAL A 415 -10.91 -14.70 -31.26
N LYS A 416 -10.75 -15.88 -31.89
CA LYS A 416 -11.11 -16.11 -33.30
C LYS A 416 -10.56 -15.04 -34.26
N ASN A 417 -9.28 -14.66 -34.12
CA ASN A 417 -8.59 -13.61 -34.91
C ASN A 417 -9.13 -12.18 -34.72
N ILE A 418 -9.91 -11.93 -33.68
CA ILE A 418 -10.36 -10.59 -33.29
C ILE A 418 -9.67 -10.20 -31.98
N VAL A 419 -9.16 -8.98 -31.91
CA VAL A 419 -8.51 -8.42 -30.72
C VAL A 419 -9.56 -7.77 -29.81
N HIS A 420 -9.56 -8.19 -28.55
CA HIS A 420 -10.39 -7.67 -27.48
C HIS A 420 -9.52 -7.00 -26.39
N GLY A 421 -10.14 -6.24 -25.48
CA GLY A 421 -9.47 -5.70 -24.29
C GLY A 421 -8.71 -4.38 -24.50
N ILE A 422 -8.89 -3.72 -25.65
CA ILE A 422 -8.21 -2.44 -25.95
C ILE A 422 -8.65 -1.34 -25.00
N ASP A 423 -9.94 -1.27 -24.69
CA ASP A 423 -10.50 -0.30 -23.73
C ASP A 423 -10.08 -0.60 -22.28
N ALA A 424 -9.58 -1.82 -22.03
CA ALA A 424 -9.03 -2.20 -20.73
C ALA A 424 -7.56 -1.75 -20.55
N ILE A 425 -6.88 -1.30 -21.62
CA ILE A 425 -5.51 -0.78 -21.52
C ILE A 425 -5.51 0.51 -20.70
N PRO A 426 -4.82 0.57 -19.54
CA PRO A 426 -4.81 1.74 -18.67
C PRO A 426 -4.28 2.97 -19.39
N ALA A 427 -4.88 4.13 -19.11
CA ALA A 427 -4.47 5.43 -19.65
C ALA A 427 -2.98 5.75 -19.43
N SER A 428 -2.34 5.15 -18.42
CA SER A 428 -0.90 5.26 -18.16
C SER A 428 -0.04 4.58 -19.23
N ARG A 429 -0.47 3.44 -19.80
CA ARG A 429 0.29 2.68 -20.81
C ARG A 429 0.40 3.45 -22.13
N TRP A 430 -0.66 4.15 -22.50
CA TRP A 430 -0.70 5.09 -23.63
C TRP A 430 0.19 6.32 -23.44
N LYS A 431 0.60 6.62 -22.20
CA LYS A 431 1.47 7.75 -21.88
C LYS A 431 2.96 7.39 -21.85
N LEU A 432 3.31 6.11 -22.01
CA LEU A 432 4.70 5.65 -21.98
C LEU A 432 5.45 6.08 -23.25
N VAL A 433 6.75 6.33 -23.09
CA VAL A 433 7.66 6.66 -24.21
C VAL A 433 8.47 5.43 -24.57
N CYS A 434 8.38 4.98 -25.82
CA CYS A 434 9.14 3.84 -26.28
C CYS A 434 10.64 4.13 -26.29
N VAL A 435 11.45 3.30 -25.62
CA VAL A 435 12.91 3.50 -25.56
C VAL A 435 13.63 3.37 -26.90
N TYR A 436 13.01 2.75 -27.90
CA TYR A 436 13.58 2.60 -29.24
C TYR A 436 13.21 3.77 -30.16
N CYS A 437 11.91 4.01 -30.40
CA CYS A 437 11.48 5.07 -31.32
C CYS A 437 11.37 6.46 -30.68
N LYS A 438 11.45 6.57 -29.35
CA LYS A 438 11.34 7.81 -28.57
C LYS A 438 10.00 8.55 -28.72
N LYS A 439 8.98 7.90 -29.25
CA LYS A 439 7.63 8.45 -29.41
C LYS A 439 6.70 8.01 -28.28
N LYS A 440 5.70 8.85 -28.01
CA LYS A 440 4.58 8.63 -27.08
C LYS A 440 3.31 8.34 -27.88
N GLU A 441 3.32 7.24 -28.61
CA GLU A 441 2.26 6.84 -29.55
C GLU A 441 2.02 5.36 -29.38
N GLY A 442 0.76 4.92 -29.21
CA GLY A 442 0.44 3.51 -28.95
C GLY A 442 0.69 3.07 -27.51
N ALA A 443 0.45 1.79 -27.22
CA ALA A 443 0.64 1.20 -25.88
C ALA A 443 1.94 0.40 -25.83
N CYS A 444 2.87 0.81 -24.97
CA CYS A 444 4.17 0.14 -24.81
C CYS A 444 4.11 -1.02 -23.81
N MET A 445 4.74 -2.15 -24.12
CA MET A 445 5.10 -3.18 -23.15
C MET A 445 6.27 -2.72 -22.26
N GLN A 446 6.44 -3.32 -21.09
CA GLN A 446 7.52 -2.99 -20.15
C GLN A 446 8.58 -4.10 -20.11
N CYS A 447 9.80 -3.73 -19.75
CA CYS A 447 10.92 -4.64 -19.61
C CYS A 447 10.70 -5.66 -18.47
N CYS A 448 10.82 -6.95 -18.75
CA CYS A 448 10.60 -8.03 -17.78
C CYS A 448 11.74 -8.24 -16.77
N TYR A 449 12.84 -7.50 -16.88
CA TYR A 449 13.97 -7.61 -15.96
C TYR A 449 13.76 -6.83 -14.66
N GLY A 450 13.48 -7.55 -13.57
CA GLY A 450 13.42 -7.02 -12.21
C GLY A 450 12.40 -5.88 -12.06
N ARG A 451 12.84 -4.71 -11.59
CA ARG A 451 12.02 -3.49 -11.42
C ARG A 451 12.25 -2.45 -12.53
N CYS A 452 12.64 -2.89 -13.73
CA CYS A 452 12.97 -1.97 -14.82
C CYS A 452 11.71 -1.28 -15.38
N TRP A 453 11.66 0.05 -15.30
CA TRP A 453 10.52 0.85 -15.77
C TRP A 453 10.54 1.15 -17.28
N LYS A 454 11.57 0.70 -18.01
CA LYS A 454 11.72 1.01 -19.44
C LYS A 454 10.63 0.34 -20.25
N ALA A 455 9.98 1.12 -21.10
CA ALA A 455 8.88 0.68 -21.93
C ALA A 455 9.21 0.77 -23.43
N PHE A 456 8.60 -0.08 -24.25
CA PHE A 456 8.78 -0.08 -25.70
C PHE A 456 7.63 -0.77 -26.42
N HIS A 457 7.46 -0.51 -27.72
CA HIS A 457 6.58 -1.32 -28.55
C HIS A 457 7.23 -2.66 -28.88
N ALA A 458 6.44 -3.74 -28.87
CA ALA A 458 6.89 -5.06 -29.30
C ALA A 458 7.49 -5.02 -30.72
N THR A 459 6.83 -4.34 -31.65
CA THR A 459 7.34 -4.17 -33.03
C THR A 459 8.64 -3.37 -33.09
N CYS A 460 8.84 -2.39 -32.20
CA CYS A 460 10.11 -1.67 -32.10
C CYS A 460 11.23 -2.56 -31.53
N ALA A 461 10.92 -3.43 -30.57
CA ALA A 461 11.88 -4.40 -30.06
C ALA A 461 12.33 -5.37 -31.15
N ILE A 462 11.40 -5.93 -31.93
CA ILE A 462 11.70 -6.79 -33.10
C ILE A 462 12.60 -6.06 -34.10
N LYS A 463 12.22 -4.83 -34.49
CA LYS A 463 12.99 -4.03 -35.46
C LYS A 463 14.43 -3.76 -35.02
N HIS A 464 14.67 -3.69 -33.72
CA HIS A 464 15.99 -3.46 -33.13
C HIS A 464 16.69 -4.75 -32.66
N ASP A 465 16.22 -5.91 -33.13
CA ASP A 465 16.78 -7.22 -32.84
C ASP A 465 16.94 -7.45 -31.32
N ALA A 466 15.93 -6.99 -30.56
CA ALA A 466 15.86 -7.17 -29.12
C ALA A 466 15.21 -8.51 -28.77
N THR A 467 15.63 -9.10 -27.66
CA THR A 467 15.11 -10.38 -27.20
C THR A 467 13.63 -10.26 -26.79
N LEU A 468 12.75 -10.98 -27.49
CA LEU A 468 11.34 -11.22 -27.15
C LEU A 468 11.12 -12.72 -27.03
N LYS A 469 10.94 -13.23 -25.81
CA LYS A 469 10.74 -14.65 -25.54
C LYS A 469 9.26 -14.96 -25.43
N ARG A 470 8.75 -15.85 -26.28
CA ARG A 470 7.37 -16.33 -26.18
C ARG A 470 7.24 -17.29 -24.99
N ILE A 471 6.20 -17.10 -24.19
CA ILE A 471 5.92 -17.92 -23.00
C ILE A 471 4.88 -18.99 -23.40
N HIS A 472 5.16 -20.26 -23.14
CA HIS A 472 4.23 -21.37 -23.42
C HIS A 472 3.22 -21.54 -22.27
N SER A 473 1.94 -21.68 -22.64
CA SER A 473 0.75 -21.55 -21.81
C SER A 473 0.39 -22.79 -20.98
N ASP A 474 1.35 -23.39 -20.26
CA ASP A 474 1.08 -24.57 -19.40
C ASP A 474 1.43 -24.35 -17.92
N ALA A 475 1.65 -23.10 -17.49
CA ALA A 475 1.77 -22.77 -16.08
C ALA A 475 1.32 -21.33 -15.82
N SER A 476 0.24 -21.18 -15.06
CA SER A 476 -0.25 -19.93 -14.44
C SER A 476 -0.73 -18.81 -15.39
N ASN A 477 -1.94 -18.30 -15.10
CA ASN A 477 -2.58 -17.14 -15.72
C ASN A 477 -1.61 -15.93 -15.87
N SER A 478 -0.92 -15.83 -17.00
CA SER A 478 -0.10 -14.68 -17.40
C SER A 478 -0.74 -14.04 -18.62
N HIS A 479 -1.06 -12.74 -18.50
CA HIS A 479 -1.83 -11.97 -19.47
C HIS A 479 -1.01 -11.43 -20.67
N SER A 480 0.33 -11.48 -20.65
CA SER A 480 1.19 -11.28 -21.82
C SER A 480 1.87 -12.60 -22.24
N LEU A 481 1.93 -12.86 -23.55
CA LEU A 481 2.58 -14.05 -24.13
C LEU A 481 4.06 -13.82 -24.46
N TYR A 482 4.59 -12.60 -24.26
CA TYR A 482 6.00 -12.28 -24.52
C TYR A 482 6.68 -11.64 -23.33
N ASP A 483 7.85 -12.17 -22.99
CA ASP A 483 8.86 -11.51 -22.17
C ASP A 483 9.79 -10.66 -23.05
N GLY A 484 9.71 -9.34 -22.89
CA GLY A 484 10.57 -8.40 -23.61
C GLY A 484 11.62 -7.75 -22.71
N TYR A 485 12.81 -7.51 -23.26
CA TYR A 485 13.91 -6.88 -22.53
C TYR A 485 14.35 -5.57 -23.17
N CYS A 486 14.55 -4.53 -22.35
CA CYS A 486 15.10 -3.27 -22.83
C CYS A 486 16.59 -3.41 -23.21
N PRO A 487 17.19 -2.46 -23.95
CA PRO A 487 18.59 -2.55 -24.41
C PRO A 487 19.66 -2.79 -23.34
N GLN A 488 19.39 -2.43 -22.07
CA GLN A 488 20.32 -2.63 -20.96
C GLN A 488 20.18 -3.99 -20.28
N HIS A 489 19.01 -4.61 -20.40
CA HIS A 489 18.67 -5.87 -19.75
C HIS A 489 18.48 -7.02 -20.73
N ASP A 490 18.70 -6.77 -22.02
CA ASP A 490 18.61 -7.76 -23.07
C ASP A 490 19.67 -8.86 -22.87
N PRO A 491 19.28 -10.12 -22.64
CA PRO A 491 20.22 -11.22 -22.41
C PRO A 491 21.25 -11.38 -23.52
N LYS A 492 20.84 -11.21 -24.79
CA LYS A 492 21.74 -11.28 -25.95
C LYS A 492 22.83 -10.21 -25.87
N ARG A 493 22.43 -8.96 -25.60
CA ARG A 493 23.36 -7.82 -25.49
C ARG A 493 24.26 -7.90 -24.26
N ILE A 494 23.77 -8.48 -23.16
CA ILE A 494 24.56 -8.73 -21.96
C ILE A 494 25.66 -9.76 -22.25
N ASP A 495 25.31 -10.87 -22.91
CA ASP A 495 26.25 -11.93 -23.27
C ASP A 495 27.32 -11.41 -24.24
N GLU A 496 26.93 -10.65 -25.27
CA GLU A 496 27.86 -10.00 -26.20
C GLU A 496 28.86 -9.08 -25.48
N LYS A 497 28.38 -8.25 -24.53
CA LYS A 497 29.25 -7.39 -23.71
C LYS A 497 30.17 -8.20 -22.81
N LYS A 498 29.71 -9.32 -22.27
CA LYS A 498 30.51 -10.22 -21.43
C LYS A 498 31.64 -10.83 -22.25
N LYS A 499 31.33 -11.40 -23.42
CA LYS A 499 32.31 -11.95 -24.37
C LYS A 499 33.34 -10.92 -24.81
N LEU A 500 32.91 -9.68 -25.08
CA LEU A 500 33.83 -8.59 -25.43
C LEU A 500 34.77 -8.24 -24.26
N LYS A 501 34.24 -8.14 -23.03
CA LYS A 501 35.07 -7.91 -21.84
C LYS A 501 36.06 -9.04 -21.56
N GLU A 502 35.64 -10.30 -21.74
CA GLU A 502 36.51 -11.47 -21.60
C GLU A 502 37.59 -11.51 -22.68
N ALA A 503 37.27 -11.12 -23.92
CA ALA A 503 38.25 -10.97 -24.99
C ALA A 503 39.28 -9.88 -24.64
N GLN A 504 38.83 -8.70 -24.21
CA GLN A 504 39.71 -7.60 -23.77
C GLN A 504 40.58 -8.00 -22.56
N MET A 505 40.02 -8.71 -21.58
CA MET A 505 40.79 -9.22 -20.44
C MET A 505 41.86 -10.22 -20.86
N ARG A 506 41.55 -11.14 -21.78
CA ARG A 506 42.52 -12.10 -22.32
C ARG A 506 43.64 -11.39 -23.09
N GLU A 507 43.31 -10.36 -23.86
CA GLU A 507 44.29 -9.55 -24.58
C GLU A 507 45.22 -8.78 -23.62
N MET A 508 44.67 -8.16 -22.58
CA MET A 508 45.45 -7.45 -21.56
C MET A 508 46.31 -8.40 -20.72
N ALA A 509 45.82 -9.59 -20.39
CA ALA A 509 46.60 -10.62 -19.71
C ALA A 509 47.79 -11.11 -20.56
N LYS A 510 47.62 -11.20 -21.89
CA LYS A 510 48.73 -11.48 -22.81
C LYS A 510 49.75 -10.34 -22.88
N LYS A 511 49.32 -9.09 -22.68
CA LYS A 511 50.20 -7.92 -22.67
C LYS A 511 51.10 -7.91 -21.43
N PHE A 512 50.59 -8.27 -20.25
CA PHE A 512 51.35 -8.20 -18.98
C PHE A 512 51.78 -9.58 -18.48
N GLN A 513 52.76 -10.19 -19.16
CA GLN A 513 53.30 -11.50 -18.79
C GLN A 513 54.33 -11.39 -17.66
N VAL A 514 54.51 -12.47 -16.92
CA VAL A 514 55.55 -12.57 -15.89
C VAL A 514 56.92 -12.36 -16.52
N GLY A 515 57.76 -11.53 -15.91
CA GLY A 515 59.07 -11.13 -16.42
C GLY A 515 59.05 -9.85 -17.28
N LEU A 516 57.88 -9.30 -17.60
CA LEU A 516 57.80 -8.04 -18.35
C LEU A 516 58.23 -6.86 -17.48
N GLU A 517 59.19 -6.07 -17.95
CA GLU A 517 59.54 -4.79 -17.35
C GLU A 517 58.47 -3.74 -17.67
N VAL A 518 58.01 -3.04 -16.64
CA VAL A 518 56.90 -2.10 -16.74
C VAL A 518 57.20 -0.81 -15.99
N LEU A 519 56.74 0.30 -16.54
CA LEU A 519 56.75 1.61 -15.89
C LEU A 519 55.36 1.88 -15.32
N MET A 520 55.28 2.25 -14.04
CA MET A 520 54.00 2.39 -13.36
C MET A 520 53.88 3.66 -12.52
N LYS A 521 52.66 4.20 -12.46
CA LYS A 521 52.29 5.32 -11.59
C LYS A 521 51.88 4.79 -10.21
N TRP A 522 52.43 5.37 -9.15
CA TRP A 522 52.10 4.99 -7.77
C TRP A 522 51.69 6.19 -6.90
N ARG A 523 51.04 5.92 -5.76
CA ARG A 523 50.52 6.95 -4.84
C ARG A 523 51.63 7.94 -4.46
N GLY A 524 51.41 9.22 -4.76
CA GLY A 524 52.43 10.27 -4.65
C GLY A 524 52.86 10.88 -5.99
N GLY A 525 52.38 10.36 -7.12
CA GLY A 525 52.58 10.95 -8.45
C GLY A 525 53.91 10.59 -9.14
N GLY A 526 54.77 9.83 -8.47
CA GLY A 526 56.02 9.32 -9.04
C GLY A 526 55.82 8.16 -10.01
N MET A 527 56.75 8.05 -10.96
CA MET A 527 56.87 6.92 -11.89
C MET A 527 57.93 5.95 -11.36
N TYR A 528 57.62 4.66 -11.36
CA TYR A 528 58.47 3.62 -10.81
C TYR A 528 58.62 2.50 -11.83
N THR A 529 59.81 1.93 -11.91
CA THR A 529 60.11 0.76 -12.75
C THR A 529 60.07 -0.52 -11.92
N GLY A 530 59.68 -1.62 -12.55
CA GLY A 530 59.73 -2.94 -11.94
C GLY A 530 59.34 -4.03 -12.93
N THR A 531 59.37 -5.27 -12.47
CA THR A 531 59.10 -6.44 -13.30
C THR A 531 57.82 -7.11 -12.85
N VAL A 532 56.91 -7.43 -13.77
CA VAL A 532 55.68 -8.16 -13.46
C VAL A 532 56.06 -9.54 -12.91
N SER A 533 55.70 -9.80 -11.66
CA SER A 533 55.91 -11.11 -11.00
C SER A 533 54.69 -12.01 -11.09
N GLU A 534 53.49 -11.42 -11.16
CA GLU A 534 52.23 -12.14 -11.29
C GLU A 534 51.19 -11.28 -12.02
N CYS A 535 50.43 -11.85 -12.95
CA CYS A 535 49.29 -11.19 -13.58
C CYS A 535 48.00 -11.63 -12.89
N LEU A 536 47.12 -10.69 -12.52
CA LEU A 536 45.86 -10.93 -11.83
C LEU A 536 44.67 -10.42 -12.67
N PRO A 537 44.24 -11.16 -13.72
CA PRO A 537 43.24 -10.69 -14.68
C PRO A 537 41.89 -10.33 -14.07
N ASP A 538 41.40 -11.13 -13.12
CA ASP A 538 40.09 -10.90 -12.48
C ASP A 538 40.05 -9.60 -11.67
N GLN A 539 41.22 -9.13 -11.24
CA GLN A 539 41.37 -7.91 -10.44
C GLN A 539 41.87 -6.73 -11.29
N LYS A 540 42.13 -6.96 -12.59
CA LYS A 540 42.71 -5.99 -13.54
C LYS A 540 44.01 -5.37 -13.00
N MET A 541 44.83 -6.21 -12.37
CA MET A 541 46.06 -5.81 -11.68
C MET A 541 47.21 -6.74 -12.03
N CYS A 542 48.43 -6.29 -11.77
CA CYS A 542 49.64 -7.11 -11.73
C CYS A 542 50.30 -6.96 -10.35
N ARG A 543 51.00 -7.99 -9.90
CA ARG A 543 52.07 -7.82 -8.91
C ARG A 543 53.34 -7.48 -9.65
N VAL A 544 54.02 -6.45 -9.20
CA VAL A 544 55.24 -5.93 -9.78
C VAL A 544 56.31 -5.93 -8.69
N LEU A 545 57.44 -6.58 -8.97
CA LEU A 545 58.64 -6.53 -8.16
C LEU A 545 59.39 -5.25 -8.52
N LEU A 546 59.49 -4.34 -7.54
CA LEU A 546 60.23 -3.10 -7.68
C LEU A 546 61.74 -3.35 -7.51
N THR A 547 62.55 -2.40 -7.97
CA THR A 547 64.02 -2.47 -7.88
C THR A 547 64.54 -2.49 -6.44
N ASP A 548 63.74 -2.02 -5.48
CA ASP A 548 64.02 -2.08 -4.04
C ASP A 548 63.72 -3.45 -3.40
N GLY A 549 63.30 -4.43 -4.21
CA GLY A 549 62.94 -5.79 -3.78
C GLY A 549 61.51 -5.92 -3.23
N SER A 550 60.74 -4.84 -3.16
CA SER A 550 59.36 -4.88 -2.67
C SER A 550 58.38 -5.29 -3.77
N VAL A 551 57.37 -6.10 -3.42
CA VAL A 551 56.31 -6.51 -4.35
C VAL A 551 55.07 -5.66 -4.11
N ARG A 552 54.60 -4.99 -5.17
CA ARG A 552 53.42 -4.12 -5.12
C ARG A 552 52.36 -4.57 -6.10
N LYS A 553 51.10 -4.31 -5.75
CA LYS A 553 49.95 -4.64 -6.60
C LYS A 553 49.47 -3.39 -7.30
N VAL A 554 49.49 -3.40 -8.64
CA VAL A 554 49.30 -2.22 -9.49
C VAL A 554 48.22 -2.48 -10.52
N SER A 555 47.32 -1.52 -10.72
CA SER A 555 46.26 -1.59 -11.72
C SER A 555 46.86 -1.53 -13.12
N TRP A 556 46.30 -2.30 -14.07
CA TRP A 556 46.72 -2.25 -15.48
C TRP A 556 46.61 -0.85 -16.09
N ARG A 557 45.76 0.03 -15.55
CA ARG A 557 45.61 1.42 -16.02
C ARG A 557 46.75 2.33 -15.58
N ASP A 558 47.45 1.94 -14.53
CA ASP A 558 48.55 2.71 -13.96
C ASP A 558 49.90 2.23 -14.50
N ILE A 559 49.91 1.19 -15.34
CA ILE A 559 51.08 0.68 -16.05
C ILE A 559 51.08 1.28 -17.46
N VAL A 560 52.17 1.95 -17.82
CA VAL A 560 52.37 2.65 -19.09
C VAL A 560 53.00 1.73 -20.12
#